data_AF-A0A8J3IB98-F1
#
_entry.id   AF-A0A8J3IB98-F1
#
_cell.length_a   1.000
_cell.length_b   1.000
_cell.length_c   1.000
_cell.angle_alpha   90.00
_cell.angle_beta   90.00
_cell.angle_gamma   90.00
#
_symmetry.space_group_name_H-M   'P 1'
#
loop_
_entity.id
_entity.type
_entity.pdbx_description
1 polymer ?
#
loop_
_entity_poly.entity_id
_entity_poly.type
_entity_poly.pdbx_seq_one_letter_code
_entity_poly.pdbx_strand_id
1 'polypeptide(L)'
;MQALSLPLCRAVVRLDGQYGNGAIITDLAGLAYVMRGKDYGLLDGQEVQARLVQPPDQQMTHPETGTCRTLFDCPNLHLSPIGLHAQVIVATHPATETKAAIGTTHGEVVYELFYTALPPEAFTPADVVNLYLHRGAFECVLGDEDREQAPDRWCSHTAWGQEFWLILAQWIWNLRIELGHALHPTLMRTTEFASARTDESAEAAPDPVPQTPEPAPVMYGPPQWARQSYTKGFAGADFALQPDGTLLCPAGRPLYAQERRPERNGSLRVLYAARIGQCRSCLLPQQCQESATNIKGMCQN
;
A
#
# COMPACT_ATOMS: atom_id res chain seq x y z
N MET A 1 14.66 -13.12 -3.71
CA MET A 1 15.74 -12.34 -4.34
C MET A 1 17.13 -12.94 -4.15
N GLN A 2 17.48 -13.52 -2.99
CA GLN A 2 18.73 -14.32 -2.86
C GLN A 2 18.78 -15.56 -3.78
N ALA A 3 17.64 -16.19 -4.06
CA ALA A 3 17.57 -17.39 -4.89
C ALA A 3 17.96 -17.18 -6.38
N LEU A 4 17.96 -15.93 -6.87
CA LEU A 4 18.34 -15.59 -8.25
C LEU A 4 19.59 -14.70 -8.34
N SER A 5 20.22 -14.39 -7.19
CA SER A 5 21.39 -13.50 -7.10
C SER A 5 21.24 -12.15 -7.81
N LEU A 6 20.00 -11.64 -7.95
CA LEU A 6 19.75 -10.33 -8.53
C LEU A 6 20.03 -9.25 -7.48
N PRO A 7 20.82 -8.21 -7.80
CA PRO A 7 20.96 -7.03 -6.94
C PRO A 7 19.59 -6.41 -6.65
N LEU A 8 19.36 -5.96 -5.42
CA LEU A 8 18.07 -5.34 -5.04
C LEU A 8 17.72 -4.12 -5.91
N CYS A 9 18.72 -3.40 -6.42
CA CYS A 9 18.53 -2.29 -7.35
C CYS A 9 17.95 -2.71 -8.71
N ARG A 10 17.84 -4.01 -9.01
CA ARG A 10 17.23 -4.53 -10.24
C ARG A 10 15.80 -5.04 -10.05
N ALA A 11 15.22 -4.85 -8.87
CA ALA A 11 13.86 -5.28 -8.58
C ALA A 11 13.05 -4.12 -8.01
N VAL A 12 11.79 -4.04 -8.44
CA VAL A 12 10.80 -3.15 -7.84
C VAL A 12 9.73 -4.00 -7.18
N VAL A 13 9.45 -3.72 -5.91
CA VAL A 13 8.36 -4.35 -5.18
C VAL A 13 7.08 -3.62 -5.47
N ARG A 14 6.12 -4.29 -6.11
CA ARG A 14 4.78 -3.76 -6.32
C ARG A 14 3.80 -4.35 -5.31
N LEU A 15 3.12 -3.50 -4.55
CA LEU A 15 2.11 -3.93 -3.56
C LEU A 15 0.72 -3.41 -3.93
N ASP A 16 -0.32 -4.21 -3.63
CA ASP A 16 -1.71 -3.78 -3.77
C ASP A 16 -2.08 -2.68 -2.76
N GLY A 17 -3.12 -1.91 -3.08
CA GLY A 17 -3.63 -0.84 -2.24
C GLY A 17 -4.15 -1.26 -0.86
N GLN A 18 -4.44 -2.55 -0.62
CA GLN A 18 -4.71 -3.04 0.74
C GLN A 18 -3.54 -2.78 1.70
N TYR A 19 -2.30 -2.76 1.19
CA TYR A 19 -1.06 -2.55 1.93
C TYR A 19 -0.56 -1.09 1.89
N GLY A 20 -1.27 -0.20 1.21
CA GLY A 20 -0.86 1.17 0.96
C GLY A 20 -1.00 2.13 2.14
N ASN A 21 -0.26 1.91 3.23
CA ASN A 21 -0.22 2.85 4.35
C ASN A 21 1.22 3.09 4.86
N GLY A 22 1.38 4.18 5.62
CA GLY A 22 2.68 4.58 6.17
C GLY A 22 3.37 3.54 7.06
N ALA A 23 2.61 2.59 7.63
CA ALA A 23 3.19 1.53 8.47
C ALA A 23 3.95 0.47 7.67
N ILE A 24 3.46 0.11 6.48
CA ILE A 24 4.12 -0.87 5.60
C ILE A 24 5.39 -0.28 4.98
N ILE A 25 5.41 1.02 4.69
CA ILE A 25 6.57 1.69 4.09
C ILE A 25 7.83 1.55 4.95
N THR A 26 7.71 1.53 6.28
CA THR A 26 8.89 1.30 7.14
C THR A 26 9.51 -0.07 6.90
N ASP A 27 8.68 -1.09 6.66
CA ASP A 27 9.13 -2.47 6.44
C ASP A 27 9.75 -2.65 5.04
N LEU A 28 9.58 -1.67 4.14
CA LEU A 28 10.16 -1.63 2.80
C LEU A 28 11.44 -0.79 2.70
N ALA A 29 11.97 -0.31 3.82
CA ALA A 29 13.19 0.48 3.83
C ALA A 29 14.34 -0.22 3.08
N GLY A 30 14.97 0.49 2.15
CA GLY A 30 16.05 -0.04 1.31
C GLY A 30 15.61 -0.81 0.05
N LEU A 31 14.30 -0.89 -0.21
CA LEU A 31 13.76 -1.47 -1.44
C LEU A 31 13.16 -0.38 -2.34
N ALA A 32 13.33 -0.53 -3.65
CA ALA A 32 12.51 0.19 -4.62
C ALA A 32 11.09 -0.40 -4.59
N TYR A 33 10.07 0.45 -4.47
CA TYR A 33 8.69 0.00 -4.43
C TYR A 33 7.73 0.95 -5.13
N VAL A 34 6.58 0.41 -5.51
CA VAL A 34 5.39 1.17 -5.91
C VAL A 34 4.15 0.53 -5.29
N MET A 35 3.26 1.33 -4.73
CA MET A 35 1.99 0.86 -4.18
C MET A 35 0.90 1.93 -4.30
N ARG A 36 -0.36 1.53 -4.29
CA ARG A 36 -1.48 2.48 -4.21
C ARG A 36 -1.74 2.80 -2.75
N GLY A 37 -1.76 4.07 -2.37
CA GLY A 37 -2.11 4.53 -1.03
C GLY A 37 -3.61 4.43 -0.75
N LYS A 38 -3.96 4.14 0.51
CA LYS A 38 -5.35 4.20 1.01
C LYS A 38 -5.56 5.30 2.05
N ASP A 39 -4.49 6.00 2.47
CA ASP A 39 -4.55 7.05 3.49
C ASP A 39 -5.00 8.38 2.86
N TYR A 40 -6.26 8.44 2.42
CA TYR A 40 -6.80 9.61 1.71
C TYR A 40 -6.89 10.88 2.55
N GLY A 41 -6.75 10.80 3.87
CA GLY A 41 -6.61 11.99 4.74
C GLY A 41 -5.38 12.84 4.41
N LEU A 42 -4.40 12.29 3.67
CA LEU A 42 -3.28 13.06 3.13
C LEU A 42 -3.72 14.14 2.14
N LEU A 43 -4.86 13.95 1.48
CA LEU A 43 -5.41 14.96 0.57
C LEU A 43 -5.75 16.27 1.29
N ASP A 44 -6.08 16.22 2.58
CA ASP A 44 -6.39 17.41 3.38
C ASP A 44 -5.12 18.10 3.91
N GLY A 45 -3.95 17.48 3.70
CA GLY A 45 -2.66 18.02 4.11
C GLY A 45 -2.27 19.28 3.32
N GLN A 46 -1.69 20.27 4.00
CA GLN A 46 -1.31 21.54 3.39
C GLN A 46 -0.35 21.37 2.19
N GLU A 47 0.58 20.42 2.27
CA GLU A 47 1.53 20.11 1.20
C GLU A 47 0.81 19.63 -0.08
N VAL A 48 -0.15 18.71 0.08
CA VAL A 48 -0.93 18.18 -1.06
C VAL A 48 -1.86 19.25 -1.61
N GLN A 49 -2.55 20.01 -0.76
CA GLN A 49 -3.42 21.11 -1.18
C GLN A 49 -2.64 22.20 -1.94
N ALA A 50 -1.47 22.59 -1.44
CA ALA A 50 -0.60 23.54 -2.11
C ALA A 50 -0.14 23.01 -3.49
N ARG A 51 0.18 21.70 -3.58
CA ARG A 51 0.54 21.07 -4.86
C ARG A 51 -0.64 21.04 -5.84
N LEU A 52 -1.85 20.72 -5.39
CA LEU A 52 -3.04 20.60 -6.25
C LEU A 52 -3.49 21.92 -6.89
N VAL A 53 -3.09 23.07 -6.33
CA VAL A 53 -3.36 24.40 -6.92
C VAL A 53 -2.42 24.72 -8.08
N GLN A 54 -1.25 24.09 -8.13
CA GLN A 54 -0.27 24.28 -9.21
C GLN A 54 -0.67 23.47 -10.45
N PRO A 55 -0.15 23.82 -11.64
CA PRO A 55 -0.33 23.00 -12.84
C PRO A 55 0.09 21.54 -12.60
N PRO A 56 -0.55 20.56 -13.26
CA PRO A 56 -0.16 19.17 -13.13
C PRO A 56 1.21 18.91 -13.74
N ASP A 57 1.93 17.94 -13.21
CA ASP A 57 3.25 17.56 -13.76
C ASP A 57 3.08 16.85 -15.09
N GLN A 58 2.08 15.97 -15.18
CA GLN A 58 1.83 15.13 -16.35
C GLN A 58 0.34 14.80 -16.50
N GLN A 59 -0.03 14.41 -17.71
CA GLN A 59 -1.30 13.76 -18.00
C GLN A 59 -1.03 12.45 -18.71
N MET A 60 -1.80 11.42 -18.37
CA MET A 60 -1.69 10.10 -18.99
C MET A 60 -3.07 9.54 -19.27
N THR A 61 -3.20 8.82 -20.38
CA THR A 61 -4.42 8.10 -20.73
C THR A 61 -4.16 6.61 -20.63
N HIS A 62 -4.95 5.91 -19.81
CA HIS A 62 -4.83 4.47 -19.70
C HIS A 62 -5.26 3.81 -21.02
N PRO A 63 -4.42 2.99 -21.67
CA PRO A 63 -4.66 2.53 -23.04
C PRO A 63 -5.88 1.62 -23.16
N GLU A 64 -6.19 0.83 -22.12
CA GLU A 64 -7.31 -0.14 -22.17
C GLU A 64 -8.64 0.46 -21.74
N THR A 65 -8.63 1.44 -20.83
CA THR A 65 -9.87 2.01 -20.25
C THR A 65 -10.21 3.38 -20.81
N GLY A 66 -9.28 4.03 -21.51
CA GLY A 66 -9.41 5.41 -21.97
C GLY A 66 -9.45 6.45 -20.84
N THR A 67 -9.25 6.03 -19.58
CA THR A 67 -9.28 6.94 -18.43
C THR A 67 -8.10 7.90 -18.49
N CYS A 68 -8.38 9.18 -18.69
CA CYS A 68 -7.38 10.24 -18.61
C CYS A 68 -7.17 10.66 -17.16
N ARG A 69 -5.92 10.53 -16.69
CA ARG A 69 -5.48 10.93 -15.35
C ARG A 69 -4.55 12.14 -15.46
N THR A 70 -4.82 13.10 -14.61
CA THR A 70 -3.91 14.22 -14.34
C THR A 70 -3.08 13.89 -13.11
N LEU A 71 -1.76 14.06 -13.19
CA LEU A 71 -0.82 13.60 -12.18
C LEU A 71 -0.12 14.78 -11.50
N PHE A 72 -0.04 14.71 -10.17
CA PHE A 72 0.62 15.68 -9.31
C PHE A 72 1.62 14.95 -8.41
N ASP A 73 2.89 15.31 -8.51
CA ASP A 73 4.01 14.73 -7.79
C ASP A 73 4.28 15.52 -6.50
N CYS A 74 4.29 14.79 -5.38
CA CYS A 74 4.57 15.29 -4.03
C CYS A 74 5.81 14.53 -3.51
N PRO A 75 7.03 15.02 -3.75
CA PRO A 75 8.25 14.21 -3.58
C PRO A 75 8.60 13.85 -2.12
N ASN A 76 8.17 14.66 -1.14
CA ASN A 76 8.61 14.52 0.26
C ASN A 76 7.46 14.53 1.26
N LEU A 77 6.37 13.81 0.98
CA LEU A 77 5.18 13.85 1.82
C LEU A 77 5.36 13.07 3.13
N HIS A 78 4.97 13.67 4.25
CA HIS A 78 4.94 13.01 5.55
C HIS A 78 3.76 12.03 5.64
N LEU A 79 4.05 10.72 5.66
CA LEU A 79 3.00 9.69 5.69
C LEU A 79 2.59 9.26 7.10
N SER A 80 3.39 9.60 8.11
CA SER A 80 3.16 9.25 9.50
C SER A 80 3.84 10.26 10.43
N PRO A 81 3.31 10.48 11.65
CA PRO A 81 3.98 11.27 12.69
C PRO A 81 5.41 10.81 13.00
N ILE A 82 5.74 9.55 12.69
CA ILE A 82 7.06 8.93 12.89
C ILE A 82 8.10 9.44 11.86
N GLY A 83 7.72 10.38 10.98
CA GLY A 83 8.67 11.10 10.11
C GLY A 83 9.10 10.32 8.87
N LEU A 84 8.28 9.37 8.41
CA LEU A 84 8.57 8.69 7.14
C LEU A 84 8.09 9.56 5.98
N HIS A 85 9.06 9.97 5.18
CA HIS A 85 8.84 10.64 3.91
C HIS A 85 8.74 9.60 2.80
N ALA A 86 7.81 9.80 1.89
CA ALA A 86 7.79 9.10 0.62
C ALA A 86 7.35 10.05 -0.49
N GLN A 87 7.75 9.72 -1.72
CA GLN A 87 7.17 10.36 -2.88
C GLN A 87 5.73 9.84 -3.06
N VAL A 88 4.81 10.79 -3.21
CA VAL A 88 3.39 10.52 -3.42
C VAL A 88 2.95 11.14 -4.73
N ILE A 89 2.44 10.31 -5.64
CA ILE A 89 1.80 10.77 -6.86
C ILE A 89 0.29 10.76 -6.61
N VAL A 90 -0.31 11.94 -6.70
CA VAL A 90 -1.76 12.13 -6.68
C VAL A 90 -2.24 12.08 -8.12
N ALA A 91 -3.03 11.06 -8.47
CA ALA A 91 -3.65 10.97 -9.77
C ALA A 91 -5.13 11.33 -9.67
N THR A 92 -5.60 12.21 -10.54
CA THR A 92 -6.98 12.68 -10.55
C THR A 92 -7.66 12.40 -11.88
N HIS A 93 -8.92 12.01 -11.86
CA HIS A 93 -9.76 11.90 -13.06
C HIS A 93 -11.20 12.34 -12.76
N PRO A 94 -11.97 12.77 -13.79
CA PRO A 94 -13.37 13.14 -13.59
C PRO A 94 -14.18 12.00 -12.99
N ALA A 95 -15.04 12.34 -12.03
CA ALA A 95 -16.01 11.41 -11.48
C ALA A 95 -17.08 11.08 -12.52
N THR A 96 -17.52 9.83 -12.54
CA THR A 96 -18.66 9.36 -13.33
C THR A 96 -19.93 9.32 -12.49
N GLU A 97 -21.10 9.16 -13.12
CA GLU A 97 -22.37 8.97 -12.42
C GLU A 97 -22.33 7.76 -11.46
N THR A 98 -21.54 6.75 -11.82
CA THR A 98 -21.24 5.62 -10.94
C THR A 98 -20.08 5.96 -10.02
N LYS A 99 -20.25 5.61 -8.73
CA LYS A 99 -19.19 5.73 -7.74
C LYS A 99 -17.95 4.96 -8.18
N ALA A 100 -16.79 5.62 -8.18
CA ALA A 100 -15.53 4.97 -8.50
C ALA A 100 -15.25 3.82 -7.52
N ALA A 101 -14.93 2.64 -8.05
CA ALA A 101 -14.53 1.49 -7.25
C ALA A 101 -13.14 1.67 -6.61
N ILE A 102 -12.33 2.58 -7.17
CA ILE A 102 -10.95 2.86 -6.79
C ILE A 102 -10.81 4.37 -6.62
N GLY A 103 -10.14 4.79 -5.55
CA GLY A 103 -9.98 6.21 -5.22
C GLY A 103 -11.00 6.72 -4.20
N THR A 104 -10.87 7.99 -3.84
CA THR A 104 -11.90 8.75 -3.11
C THR A 104 -12.44 9.86 -4.00
N THR A 105 -13.73 10.17 -3.90
CA THR A 105 -14.38 11.20 -4.71
C THR A 105 -14.60 12.46 -3.86
N HIS A 106 -13.97 13.58 -4.25
CA HIS A 106 -14.24 14.89 -3.68
C HIS A 106 -14.83 15.79 -4.78
N GLY A 107 -16.11 16.15 -4.63
CA GLY A 107 -16.84 16.88 -5.68
C GLY A 107 -16.95 16.05 -6.97
N GLU A 108 -16.54 16.63 -8.09
CA GLU A 108 -16.58 16.00 -9.42
C GLU A 108 -15.27 15.30 -9.81
N VAL A 109 -14.36 15.09 -8.84
CA VAL A 109 -13.02 14.55 -9.10
C VAL A 109 -12.78 13.31 -8.22
N VAL A 110 -12.23 12.27 -8.83
CA VAL A 110 -11.73 11.07 -8.15
C VAL A 110 -10.22 11.21 -7.96
N TYR A 111 -9.76 10.93 -6.74
CA TYR A 111 -8.37 11.00 -6.32
C TYR A 111 -7.85 9.59 -6.02
N GLU A 112 -6.72 9.25 -6.63
CA GLU A 112 -5.93 8.05 -6.35
C GLU A 112 -4.55 8.48 -5.83
N LEU A 113 -4.03 7.75 -4.84
CA LEU A 113 -2.70 8.01 -4.27
C LEU A 113 -1.77 6.87 -4.66
N PHE A 114 -0.53 7.17 -5.05
CA PHE A 114 0.51 6.19 -5.29
C PHE A 114 1.76 6.56 -4.49
N TYR A 115 2.27 5.62 -3.70
CA TYR A 115 3.49 5.80 -2.93
C TYR A 115 4.63 5.08 -3.63
N THR A 116 5.78 5.72 -3.69
CA THR A 116 6.95 5.18 -4.38
C THR A 116 8.25 5.59 -3.68
N ALA A 117 9.25 4.71 -3.80
CA ALA A 117 10.66 5.03 -3.53
C ALA A 117 11.52 4.88 -4.79
N LEU A 118 10.90 4.97 -5.96
CA LEU A 118 11.59 4.99 -7.23
C LEU A 118 12.31 6.34 -7.42
N PRO A 119 13.52 6.34 -7.98
CA PRO A 119 14.27 7.56 -8.20
C PRO A 119 13.56 8.49 -9.20
N PRO A 120 13.23 9.74 -8.84
CA PRO A 120 12.52 10.68 -9.71
C PRO A 120 13.33 11.09 -10.95
N GLU A 121 14.65 10.93 -10.93
CA GLU A 121 15.53 11.13 -12.08
C GLU A 121 15.35 10.06 -13.17
N ALA A 122 14.89 8.86 -12.79
CA ALA A 122 14.73 7.72 -13.68
C ALA A 122 13.27 7.38 -13.99
N PHE A 123 12.34 7.75 -13.10
CA PHE A 123 10.92 7.44 -13.25
C PHE A 123 10.08 8.70 -13.16
N THR A 124 9.32 8.98 -14.23
CA THR A 124 8.32 10.04 -14.21
C THR A 124 7.08 9.63 -13.42
N PRO A 125 6.22 10.58 -13.01
CA PRO A 125 4.95 10.24 -12.38
C PRO A 125 4.08 9.28 -13.22
N ALA A 126 4.07 9.42 -14.55
CA ALA A 126 3.35 8.51 -15.43
C ALA A 126 3.99 7.11 -15.44
N ASP A 127 5.33 6.99 -15.42
CA ASP A 127 6.02 5.70 -15.36
C ASP A 127 5.64 4.93 -14.09
N VAL A 128 5.60 5.60 -12.94
CA VAL A 128 5.23 4.99 -11.66
C VAL A 128 3.78 4.50 -11.70
N VAL A 129 2.85 5.33 -12.18
CA VAL A 129 1.43 4.96 -12.28
C VAL A 129 1.22 3.83 -13.30
N ASN A 130 1.90 3.86 -14.46
CA ASN A 130 1.88 2.77 -15.43
C ASN A 130 2.39 1.46 -14.82
N LEU A 131 3.53 1.49 -14.12
CA LEU A 131 4.10 0.33 -13.46
C LEU A 131 3.11 -0.32 -12.47
N TYR A 132 2.36 0.51 -11.74
CA TYR A 132 1.29 0.03 -10.88
C TYR A 132 0.12 -0.56 -11.67
N LEU A 133 -0.43 0.17 -12.65
CA LEU A 133 -1.64 -0.20 -13.40
C LEU A 133 -1.45 -1.43 -14.29
N HIS A 134 -0.22 -1.73 -14.71
CA HIS A 134 0.13 -3.01 -15.37
C HIS A 134 -0.07 -4.25 -14.47
N ARG A 135 -0.63 -4.11 -13.26
CA ARG A 135 -1.07 -5.25 -12.45
C ARG A 135 -2.20 -6.04 -13.09
N GLY A 136 -3.09 -5.40 -13.87
CA GLY A 136 -4.24 -6.10 -14.48
C GLY A 136 -3.82 -7.35 -15.27
N ALA A 137 -2.67 -7.29 -15.95
CA ALA A 137 -2.11 -8.44 -16.66
C ALA A 137 -1.77 -9.63 -15.73
N PHE A 138 -1.26 -9.37 -14.52
CA PHE A 138 -0.98 -10.42 -13.54
C PHE A 138 -2.26 -11.04 -12.99
N GLU A 139 -3.29 -10.23 -12.71
CA GLU A 139 -4.59 -10.74 -12.25
C GLU A 139 -5.30 -11.58 -13.31
N CYS A 140 -5.20 -11.21 -14.59
CA CYS A 140 -5.72 -12.03 -15.68
C CYS A 140 -5.02 -13.39 -15.73
N VAL A 141 -3.69 -13.44 -15.61
CA VAL A 141 -2.93 -14.70 -15.59
C VAL A 141 -3.32 -15.58 -14.41
N LEU A 142 -3.48 -15.00 -13.20
CA LEU A 142 -3.98 -15.76 -12.04
C LEU A 142 -5.41 -16.25 -12.26
N GLY A 143 -6.29 -15.43 -12.85
CA GLY A 143 -7.65 -15.83 -13.17
C GLY A 143 -7.72 -16.92 -14.24
N ASP A 144 -6.77 -16.94 -15.18
CA ASP A 144 -6.63 -18.01 -16.17
C ASP A 144 -6.14 -19.30 -15.51
N GLU A 145 -5.13 -19.21 -14.62
CA GLU A 145 -4.67 -20.33 -13.79
C GLU A 145 -5.82 -20.95 -12.99
N ASP A 146 -6.61 -20.12 -12.30
CA ASP A 146 -7.75 -20.54 -11.50
C ASP A 146 -8.82 -21.23 -12.35
N ARG A 147 -9.15 -20.66 -13.53
CA ARG A 147 -10.16 -21.22 -14.42
C ARG A 147 -9.71 -22.53 -15.06
N GLU A 148 -8.45 -22.66 -15.42
CA GLU A 148 -7.94 -23.84 -16.12
C GLU A 148 -7.61 -25.00 -15.19
N GLN A 149 -7.01 -24.72 -14.02
CA GLN A 149 -6.57 -25.76 -13.10
C GLN A 149 -7.58 -26.04 -11.98
N ALA A 150 -8.43 -25.06 -11.67
CA ALA A 150 -9.32 -25.08 -10.52
C ALA A 150 -8.58 -25.52 -9.23
N PRO A 151 -7.48 -24.83 -8.86
CA PRO A 151 -6.64 -25.23 -7.73
C PRO A 151 -7.40 -25.23 -6.40
N ASP A 152 -8.48 -24.44 -6.32
CA ASP A 152 -9.42 -24.40 -5.18
C ASP A 152 -10.22 -25.69 -4.97
N ARG A 153 -10.18 -26.65 -5.92
CA ARG A 153 -10.84 -27.94 -5.71
C ARG A 153 -10.21 -28.68 -4.55
N TRP A 154 -11.07 -29.13 -3.64
CA TRP A 154 -10.67 -29.95 -2.52
C TRP A 154 -10.27 -31.33 -3.03
N CYS A 155 -8.98 -31.65 -2.96
CA CYS A 155 -8.43 -32.92 -3.45
C CYS A 155 -7.80 -33.76 -2.33
N SER A 156 -7.65 -33.19 -1.14
CA SER A 156 -7.12 -33.85 0.05
C SER A 156 -7.91 -33.46 1.29
N HIS A 157 -8.27 -34.43 2.14
CA HIS A 157 -8.91 -34.15 3.44
C HIS A 157 -7.94 -33.64 4.53
N THR A 158 -6.66 -33.49 4.20
CA THR A 158 -5.63 -32.95 5.11
C THR A 158 -5.12 -31.61 4.60
N ALA A 159 -4.80 -30.70 5.53
CA ALA A 159 -4.21 -29.39 5.21
C ALA A 159 -2.93 -29.53 4.39
N TRP A 160 -2.00 -30.41 4.82
CA TRP A 160 -0.74 -30.66 4.12
C TRP A 160 -0.93 -31.18 2.69
N GLY A 161 -1.89 -32.09 2.48
CA GLY A 161 -2.17 -32.59 1.14
C GLY A 161 -2.82 -31.53 0.24
N GLN A 162 -3.61 -30.61 0.82
CA GLN A 162 -4.17 -29.49 0.06
C GLN A 162 -3.09 -28.44 -0.27
N GLU A 163 -2.19 -28.12 0.66
CA GLU A 163 -1.04 -27.25 0.40
C GLU A 163 -0.11 -27.84 -0.67
N PHE A 164 0.18 -29.15 -0.59
CA PHE A 164 0.98 -29.83 -1.60
C PHE A 164 0.34 -29.77 -2.99
N TRP A 165 -0.99 -29.93 -3.07
CA TRP A 165 -1.73 -29.75 -4.32
C TRP A 165 -1.59 -28.34 -4.90
N LEU A 166 -1.70 -27.30 -4.07
CA LEU A 166 -1.53 -25.91 -4.52
C LEU A 166 -0.11 -25.67 -5.07
N ILE A 167 0.91 -26.23 -4.42
CA ILE A 167 2.30 -26.15 -4.89
C ILE A 167 2.45 -26.84 -6.26
N LEU A 168 1.87 -28.03 -6.43
CA LEU A 168 1.90 -28.75 -7.69
C LEU A 168 1.16 -28.03 -8.82
N ALA A 169 -0.02 -27.46 -8.53
CA ALA A 169 -0.78 -26.67 -9.50
C ALA A 169 0.02 -25.45 -10.01
N GLN A 170 0.64 -24.71 -9.08
CA GLN A 170 1.50 -23.58 -9.44
C GLN A 170 2.72 -24.03 -10.25
N TRP A 171 3.33 -25.16 -9.89
CA TRP A 171 4.47 -25.71 -10.64
C TRP A 171 4.09 -26.10 -12.06
N ILE A 172 2.95 -26.79 -12.23
CA ILE A 172 2.42 -27.15 -13.55
C ILE A 172 2.08 -25.90 -14.37
N TRP A 173 1.52 -24.85 -13.74
CA TRP A 173 1.26 -23.58 -14.42
C TRP A 173 2.54 -22.97 -14.98
N ASN A 174 3.57 -22.84 -14.15
CA ASN A 174 4.85 -22.26 -14.55
C ASN A 174 5.49 -23.05 -15.69
N LEU A 175 5.44 -24.39 -15.62
CA LEU A 175 5.95 -25.24 -16.69
C LEU A 175 5.16 -25.06 -18.00
N ARG A 176 3.83 -24.93 -17.93
CA ARG A 176 2.99 -24.65 -19.10
C ARG A 176 3.32 -23.31 -19.74
N ILE A 177 3.51 -22.27 -18.94
CA ILE A 177 3.90 -20.94 -19.44
C ILE A 177 5.27 -21.01 -20.12
N GLU A 178 6.27 -21.62 -19.48
CA GLU A 178 7.62 -21.76 -20.03
C GLU A 178 7.64 -22.54 -21.36
N LEU A 179 7.03 -23.73 -21.37
CA LEU A 179 6.95 -24.56 -22.59
C LEU A 179 6.09 -23.89 -23.66
N GLY A 180 5.01 -23.20 -23.27
CA GLY A 180 4.15 -22.45 -24.16
C GLY A 180 4.91 -21.33 -24.89
N HIS A 181 5.73 -20.57 -24.17
CA HIS A 181 6.61 -19.56 -24.77
C HIS A 181 7.68 -20.17 -25.67
N ALA A 182 8.23 -21.33 -25.33
CA ALA A 182 9.21 -22.01 -26.18
C ALA A 182 8.60 -22.51 -27.50
N LEU A 183 7.36 -23.01 -27.46
CA LEU A 183 6.64 -23.51 -28.64
C LEU A 183 6.03 -22.39 -29.48
N HIS A 184 5.55 -21.34 -28.83
CA HIS A 184 4.95 -20.17 -29.45
C HIS A 184 5.59 -18.90 -28.90
N PRO A 185 6.79 -18.53 -29.41
CA PRO A 185 7.45 -17.31 -29.00
C PRO A 185 6.54 -16.12 -29.26
N THR A 186 6.04 -15.53 -28.20
CA THR A 186 5.30 -14.27 -28.22
C THR A 186 6.27 -13.15 -27.88
N LEU A 187 6.15 -12.02 -28.57
CA LEU A 187 6.93 -10.83 -28.20
C LEU A 187 6.56 -10.48 -26.76
N MET A 188 7.55 -10.49 -25.87
CA MET A 188 7.34 -10.03 -24.50
C MET A 188 6.84 -8.59 -24.55
N ARG A 189 5.69 -8.33 -23.93
CA ARG A 189 5.19 -6.97 -23.77
C ARG A 189 6.15 -6.24 -22.84
N THR A 190 6.87 -5.27 -23.38
CA THR A 190 7.71 -4.37 -22.59
C THR A 190 6.91 -3.12 -22.24
N THR A 191 6.95 -2.71 -20.99
CA THR A 191 6.53 -1.35 -20.63
C THR A 191 7.60 -0.39 -21.15
N GLU A 192 7.21 0.50 -22.05
CA GLU A 192 8.08 1.60 -22.47
C GLU A 192 8.12 2.63 -21.34
N PHE A 193 9.33 2.93 -20.87
CA PHE A 193 9.58 3.95 -19.87
C PHE A 193 10.15 5.19 -20.53
N ALA A 194 9.91 6.36 -19.95
CA ALA A 194 10.60 7.57 -20.36
C ALA A 194 12.13 7.39 -20.23
N SER A 195 12.89 8.04 -21.12
CA SER A 195 14.35 8.07 -20.99
C SER A 195 14.72 8.68 -19.64
N ALA A 196 15.61 8.00 -18.89
CA ALA A 196 16.16 8.54 -17.65
C ALA A 196 16.81 9.89 -17.92
N ARG A 197 16.61 10.84 -17.02
CA ARG A 197 17.23 12.16 -17.12
C ARG A 197 18.72 11.97 -16.84
N THR A 198 19.56 12.17 -17.87
CA THR A 198 21.01 12.22 -17.67
C THR A 198 21.35 13.58 -17.06
N ASP A 199 21.62 13.59 -15.76
CA ASP A 199 22.15 14.77 -15.10
C ASP A 199 23.60 14.99 -15.55
N GLU A 200 23.83 16.00 -16.41
CA GLU A 200 25.12 16.68 -16.45
C GLU A 200 25.25 17.48 -15.14
N SER A 201 26.09 16.97 -14.24
CA SER A 201 26.60 17.57 -13.01
C SER A 201 26.09 18.97 -12.63
N ALA A 202 25.27 19.02 -11.58
CA ALA A 202 25.21 20.20 -10.72
C ALA A 202 25.39 19.75 -9.26
N GLU A 203 26.64 19.85 -8.81
CA GLU A 203 27.02 19.78 -7.40
C GLU A 203 26.39 21.01 -6.71
N ALA A 204 25.27 20.82 -6.02
CA ALA A 204 24.64 21.86 -5.21
C ALA A 204 24.84 21.57 -3.72
N ALA A 205 25.41 22.56 -3.04
CA ALA A 205 25.67 22.57 -1.60
C ALA A 205 24.37 22.46 -0.77
N PRO A 206 24.44 22.01 0.50
CA PRO A 206 23.25 21.88 1.34
C PRO A 206 22.73 23.27 1.76
N ASP A 207 21.50 23.59 1.32
CA ASP A 207 20.76 24.75 1.81
C ASP A 207 20.13 24.48 3.20
N PRO A 208 20.00 25.51 4.05
CA PRO A 208 19.58 25.34 5.43
C PRO A 208 18.07 25.09 5.57
N VAL A 209 17.73 24.18 6.48
CA VAL A 209 16.37 23.76 6.87
C VAL A 209 15.52 24.97 7.33
N PRO A 210 14.38 25.28 6.68
CA PRO A 210 13.42 26.25 7.21
C PRO A 210 12.60 25.62 8.34
N GLN A 211 12.74 26.15 9.55
CA GLN A 211 11.81 25.87 10.64
C GLN A 211 10.48 26.58 10.35
N THR A 212 9.42 25.83 10.07
CA THR A 212 8.06 26.34 9.84
C THR A 212 7.17 25.98 11.05
N PRO A 213 6.25 26.87 11.48
CA PRO A 213 5.56 26.74 12.77
C PRO A 213 4.49 25.64 12.76
N GLU A 214 4.36 24.98 13.91
CA GLU A 214 3.38 23.96 14.24
C GLU A 214 1.93 24.49 14.01
N PRO A 215 1.10 23.85 13.16
CA PRO A 215 -0.27 24.27 12.94
C PRO A 215 -1.14 23.97 14.17
N ALA A 216 -2.12 24.85 14.42
CA ALA A 216 -3.00 24.79 15.58
C ALA A 216 -3.76 23.45 15.66
N PRO A 217 -3.79 22.80 16.83
CA PRO A 217 -4.38 21.47 16.98
C PRO A 217 -5.90 21.53 16.81
N VAL A 218 -6.43 20.71 15.90
CA VAL A 218 -7.84 20.34 15.88
C VAL A 218 -8.10 19.54 17.15
N MET A 219 -8.70 20.16 18.16
CA MET A 219 -8.97 19.51 19.44
C MET A 219 -10.19 18.59 19.34
N TYR A 220 -9.94 17.30 19.17
CA TYR A 220 -10.91 16.26 19.45
C TYR A 220 -11.04 16.07 20.97
N GLY A 221 -12.21 15.64 21.43
CA GLY A 221 -12.41 15.25 22.83
C GLY A 221 -11.52 14.06 23.23
N PRO A 222 -11.46 13.72 24.54
CA PRO A 222 -10.62 12.62 25.01
C PRO A 222 -10.98 11.31 24.28
N PRO A 223 -9.97 10.51 23.87
CA PRO A 223 -10.22 9.27 23.16
C PRO A 223 -11.06 8.33 24.03
N GLN A 224 -12.11 7.78 23.45
CA GLN A 224 -12.94 6.78 24.11
C GLN A 224 -12.58 5.40 23.57
N TRP A 225 -12.23 4.48 24.48
CA TRP A 225 -12.05 3.09 24.11
C TRP A 225 -13.37 2.53 23.62
N ALA A 226 -13.32 1.90 22.45
CA ALA A 226 -14.49 1.23 21.94
C ALA A 226 -14.80 -0.04 22.75
N ARG A 227 -16.07 -0.45 22.74
CA ARG A 227 -16.60 -1.47 23.66
C ARG A 227 -15.90 -2.81 23.44
N GLN A 228 -15.78 -3.58 24.52
CA GLN A 228 -15.21 -4.93 24.48
C GLN A 228 -15.98 -5.78 23.48
N SER A 229 -15.26 -6.45 22.58
CA SER A 229 -15.85 -7.46 21.71
C SER A 229 -16.42 -8.58 22.58
N TYR A 230 -17.45 -9.28 22.09
CA TYR A 230 -18.07 -10.43 22.77
C TYR A 230 -17.12 -11.64 22.90
N THR A 231 -15.90 -11.51 22.39
CA THR A 231 -14.83 -12.50 22.41
C THR A 231 -13.91 -12.22 23.59
N LYS A 232 -13.47 -13.27 24.28
CA LYS A 232 -12.73 -13.23 25.56
C LYS A 232 -11.28 -12.68 25.46
N GLY A 233 -11.01 -11.81 24.48
CA GLY A 233 -9.71 -11.17 24.28
C GLY A 233 -9.54 -9.91 25.13
N PHE A 234 -8.39 -9.24 24.95
CA PHE A 234 -8.08 -7.97 25.59
C PHE A 234 -9.11 -6.90 25.24
N ALA A 235 -9.59 -6.17 26.24
CA ALA A 235 -10.42 -5.00 26.07
C ALA A 235 -9.56 -3.78 25.65
N GLY A 236 -10.19 -2.74 25.10
CA GLY A 236 -9.48 -1.50 24.75
C GLY A 236 -8.73 -0.88 25.94
N ALA A 237 -9.26 -1.03 27.16
CA ALA A 237 -8.62 -0.55 28.38
C ALA A 237 -7.32 -1.28 28.75
N ASP A 238 -7.05 -2.45 28.17
CA ASP A 238 -5.81 -3.18 28.38
C ASP A 238 -4.64 -2.61 27.54
N PHE A 239 -4.93 -1.63 26.66
CA PHE A 239 -3.94 -0.97 25.83
C PHE A 239 -3.60 0.42 26.39
N ALA A 240 -2.32 0.73 26.49
CA ALA A 240 -1.85 2.01 27.03
C ALA A 240 -1.51 2.99 25.90
N LEU A 241 -2.28 4.08 25.78
CA LEU A 241 -1.96 5.19 24.88
C LEU A 241 -0.65 5.86 25.30
N GLN A 242 0.27 5.98 24.35
CA GLN A 242 1.56 6.63 24.53
C GLN A 242 1.51 8.10 24.13
N PRO A 243 2.43 8.95 24.64
CA PRO A 243 2.51 10.36 24.28
C PRO A 243 2.71 10.63 22.77
N ASP A 244 3.31 9.69 22.05
CA ASP A 244 3.55 9.76 20.60
C ASP A 244 2.34 9.35 19.74
N GLY A 245 1.21 9.03 20.38
CA GLY A 245 -0.02 8.60 19.72
C GLY A 245 -0.07 7.12 19.33
N THR A 246 0.93 6.32 19.70
CA THR A 246 0.92 4.85 19.59
C THR A 246 0.22 4.19 20.78
N LEU A 247 -0.14 2.91 20.67
CA LEU A 247 -0.65 2.12 21.80
C LEU A 247 0.37 1.05 22.20
N LEU A 248 0.51 0.75 23.49
CA LEU A 248 1.19 -0.47 23.95
C LEU A 248 0.15 -1.54 24.27
N CYS A 249 0.36 -2.76 23.75
CA CYS A 249 -0.43 -3.91 24.19
C CYS A 249 0.05 -4.43 25.56
N PRO A 250 -0.70 -5.34 26.20
CA PRO A 250 -0.31 -5.99 27.46
C PRO A 250 1.05 -6.70 27.42
N ALA A 251 1.53 -7.11 26.23
CA ALA A 251 2.86 -7.68 26.05
C ALA A 251 3.97 -6.62 25.87
N GLY A 252 3.67 -5.33 26.03
CA GLY A 252 4.60 -4.21 25.86
C GLY A 252 5.04 -3.97 24.41
N ARG A 253 4.29 -4.47 23.41
CA ARG A 253 4.59 -4.22 21.99
C ARG A 253 3.86 -2.96 21.51
N PRO A 254 4.50 -2.12 20.68
CA PRO A 254 3.85 -0.95 20.10
C PRO A 254 2.87 -1.34 19.00
N LEU A 255 1.73 -0.67 18.99
CA LEU A 255 0.70 -0.70 17.98
C LEU A 255 0.63 0.67 17.33
N TYR A 256 0.56 0.66 16.01
CA TYR A 256 0.56 1.87 15.19
C TYR A 256 -0.82 2.05 14.58
N ALA A 257 -1.26 3.30 14.48
CA ALA A 257 -2.50 3.63 13.77
C ALA A 257 -2.37 3.16 12.30
N GLN A 258 -3.27 2.28 11.87
CA GLN A 258 -3.32 1.70 10.53
C GLN A 258 -4.40 2.34 9.66
N GLU A 259 -5.43 2.88 10.29
CA GLU A 259 -6.60 3.41 9.60
C GLU A 259 -7.27 4.49 10.43
N ARG A 260 -7.75 5.54 9.77
CA ARG A 260 -8.56 6.60 10.38
C ARG A 260 -9.82 6.76 9.53
N ARG A 261 -10.99 6.49 10.12
CA ARG A 261 -12.29 6.61 9.45
C ARG A 261 -13.12 7.69 10.12
N PRO A 262 -13.53 8.75 9.39
CA PRO A 262 -14.56 9.65 9.89
C PRO A 262 -15.90 8.92 9.96
N GLU A 263 -16.59 9.02 11.09
CA GLU A 263 -17.94 8.50 11.27
C GLU A 263 -18.99 9.59 11.01
N ARG A 264 -20.23 9.18 10.71
CA ARG A 264 -21.33 10.10 10.34
C ARG A 264 -21.68 11.11 11.44
N ASN A 265 -21.33 10.82 12.70
CA ASN A 265 -21.51 11.69 13.85
C ASN A 265 -20.39 12.74 14.02
N GLY A 266 -19.42 12.80 13.09
CA GLY A 266 -18.27 13.69 13.15
C GLY A 266 -17.12 13.19 14.04
N SER A 267 -17.25 12.00 14.64
CA SER A 267 -16.15 11.37 15.38
C SER A 267 -15.14 10.71 14.43
N LEU A 268 -13.91 10.53 14.91
CA LEU A 268 -12.85 9.84 14.17
C LEU A 268 -12.56 8.49 14.82
N ARG A 269 -12.75 7.41 14.06
CA ARG A 269 -12.39 6.05 14.45
C ARG A 269 -10.98 5.73 13.99
N VAL A 270 -10.12 5.32 14.92
CA VAL A 270 -8.72 5.04 14.63
C VAL A 270 -8.43 3.57 14.94
N LEU A 271 -8.03 2.80 13.94
CA LEU A 271 -7.66 1.39 14.09
C LEU A 271 -6.16 1.27 14.32
N TYR A 272 -5.77 0.50 15.33
CA TYR A 272 -4.37 0.26 15.70
C TYR A 272 -4.00 -1.20 15.47
N ALA A 273 -2.78 -1.46 14.99
CA ALA A 273 -2.26 -2.82 14.85
C ALA A 273 -0.76 -2.90 15.16
N ALA A 274 -0.34 -4.05 15.69
CA ALA A 274 1.07 -4.37 15.93
C ALA A 274 1.71 -4.94 14.65
N ARG A 275 3.03 -4.79 14.51
CA ARG A 275 3.76 -5.41 13.39
C ARG A 275 3.78 -6.93 13.55
N ILE A 276 3.55 -7.66 12.45
CA ILE A 276 3.47 -9.12 12.49
C ILE A 276 4.75 -9.78 13.02
N GLY A 277 5.93 -9.20 12.71
CA GLY A 277 7.22 -9.68 13.22
C GLY A 277 7.33 -9.61 14.75
N GLN A 278 6.72 -8.59 15.38
CA GLN A 278 6.70 -8.44 16.83
C GLN A 278 5.70 -9.40 17.50
N CYS A 279 4.65 -9.78 16.79
CA CYS A 279 3.64 -10.72 17.28
C CYS A 279 4.09 -12.19 17.16
N ARG A 280 4.92 -12.55 16.18
CA ARG A 280 5.40 -13.92 15.97
C ARG A 280 6.17 -14.50 17.16
N SER A 281 6.87 -13.65 17.92
CA SER A 281 7.62 -14.04 19.11
C SER A 281 6.90 -13.72 20.43
N CYS A 282 5.64 -13.29 20.36
CA CYS A 282 4.86 -12.93 21.54
C CYS A 282 4.37 -14.19 22.28
N LEU A 283 4.31 -14.12 23.62
CA LEU A 283 3.82 -15.20 24.49
C LEU A 283 2.30 -15.13 24.75
N LEU A 284 1.63 -14.05 24.32
CA LEU A 284 0.19 -13.85 24.49
C LEU A 284 -0.64 -13.99 23.18
N PRO A 285 -0.24 -14.78 22.15
CA PRO A 285 -0.90 -14.74 20.84
C PRO A 285 -2.34 -15.25 20.91
N GLN A 286 -2.62 -16.23 21.77
CA GLN A 286 -3.96 -16.80 21.96
C GLN A 286 -4.97 -15.81 22.58
N GLN A 287 -4.50 -14.83 23.34
CA GLN A 287 -5.36 -13.79 23.93
C GLN A 287 -5.57 -12.61 22.97
N CYS A 288 -4.67 -12.44 21.99
CA CYS A 288 -4.76 -11.42 20.94
C CYS A 288 -5.48 -11.90 19.66
N GLN A 289 -5.48 -13.22 19.38
CA GLN A 289 -6.04 -13.81 18.16
C GLN A 289 -7.21 -14.73 18.54
N GLU A 290 -8.42 -14.38 18.08
CA GLU A 290 -9.64 -15.15 18.36
C GLU A 290 -9.61 -16.60 17.82
N SER A 291 -8.68 -16.93 16.90
CA SER A 291 -8.42 -18.29 16.42
C SER A 291 -7.05 -18.39 15.75
N ALA A 292 -6.37 -19.53 15.87
CA ALA A 292 -5.11 -19.85 15.19
C ALA A 292 -5.21 -19.83 13.64
N THR A 293 -6.41 -19.71 13.09
CA THR A 293 -6.69 -19.62 11.65
C THR A 293 -6.95 -18.19 11.15
N ASN A 294 -6.97 -17.18 12.03
CA ASN A 294 -7.25 -15.80 11.66
C ASN A 294 -6.00 -14.93 11.85
N ILE A 295 -5.19 -14.80 10.79
CA ILE A 295 -3.96 -13.98 10.77
C ILE A 295 -4.29 -12.46 10.74
N LYS A 296 -5.54 -12.08 10.95
CA LYS A 296 -5.94 -10.70 11.25
C LYS A 296 -6.11 -10.59 12.76
N GLY A 297 -5.07 -10.12 13.44
CA GLY A 297 -5.18 -9.56 14.79
C GLY A 297 -6.09 -8.34 14.73
N MET A 298 -7.38 -8.60 14.79
CA MET A 298 -8.44 -7.61 14.69
C MET A 298 -8.73 -7.08 16.09
N CYS A 299 -8.14 -5.94 16.44
CA CYS A 299 -8.85 -5.01 17.31
C CYS A 299 -9.91 -4.33 16.44
N GLN A 300 -11.01 -5.05 16.21
CA GLN A 300 -12.21 -4.47 15.60
C GLN A 300 -12.86 -3.56 16.63
N ASN A 301 -12.57 -2.28 16.49
CA ASN A 301 -13.58 -1.25 16.51
C ASN A 301 -13.11 -0.29 15.44
#